data_AF-A0A8J1KTZ1-F1
#
_entry.id   AF-A0A8J1KTZ1-F1
#
_cell.length_a   1.000
_cell.length_b   1.000
_cell.length_c   1.000
_cell.angle_alpha   90.00
_cell.angle_beta   90.00
_cell.angle_gamma   90.00
#
_symmetry.space_group_name_H-M   'P 1'
#
loop_
_entity.id
_entity.type
_entity.pdbx_description
1 polymer ?
#
loop_
_entity_poly.entity_id
_entity_poly.type
_entity_poly.pdbx_seq_one_letter_code
_entity_poly.pdbx_strand_id
1 'polypeptide(L)'
;MSDQRLDVQDITHVLSFNFPRNIEEYVHRVGRTGSAGRTGESITLVTRNDWKVGGELIGILERANQEVPGELFDMAERYRQLKIKKDSERDLIPSKGPW
;
A
#
# COMPACT_ATOMS: atom_id res chain seq x y z
N MET A 1 -15.29 13.08 -17.67
CA MET A 1 -14.15 13.81 -17.09
C MET A 1 -12.90 13.18 -17.66
N SER A 2 -12.22 13.90 -18.54
CA SER A 2 -11.01 13.46 -19.23
C SER A 2 -9.84 13.48 -18.24
N ASP A 3 -9.31 12.31 -17.93
CA ASP A 3 -8.11 12.16 -17.12
C ASP A 3 -6.94 12.73 -17.94
N GLN A 4 -6.52 13.95 -17.62
CA GLN A 4 -5.39 14.61 -18.29
C GLN A 4 -4.11 13.88 -17.84
N ARG A 5 -3.79 12.77 -18.51
CA ARG A 5 -2.48 12.14 -18.41
C ARG A 5 -1.47 13.14 -18.96
N LEU A 6 -0.86 13.91 -18.07
CA LEU A 6 0.37 14.62 -18.37
C LEU A 6 1.37 13.53 -18.77
N ASP A 7 1.68 13.43 -20.06
CA ASP A 7 2.55 12.39 -20.59
C ASP A 7 4.01 12.71 -20.25
N VAL A 8 4.36 12.45 -18.98
CA VAL A 8 5.72 12.59 -18.50
C VAL A 8 6.45 11.28 -18.82
N GLN A 9 7.14 11.27 -19.97
CA GLN A 9 8.01 10.18 -20.37
C GLN A 9 9.37 10.30 -19.65
N ASP A 10 10.10 9.20 -19.55
CA ASP A 10 11.49 9.13 -19.03
C ASP A 10 11.70 9.52 -17.56
N ILE A 11 10.77 9.16 -16.67
CA ILE A 11 10.96 9.39 -15.23
C ILE A 11 12.01 8.40 -14.67
N THR A 12 13.07 8.92 -14.06
CA THR A 12 14.13 8.10 -13.44
C THR A 12 13.85 7.78 -11.96
N HIS A 13 13.13 8.66 -11.25
CA HIS A 13 12.83 8.52 -9.84
C HIS A 13 11.39 8.92 -9.55
N VAL A 14 10.69 8.12 -8.74
CA VAL A 14 9.34 8.43 -8.23
C VAL A 14 9.42 8.53 -6.71
N LEU A 15 9.24 9.74 -6.16
CA LEU A 15 9.13 9.97 -4.73
C LEU A 15 7.67 10.21 -4.33
N SER A 16 7.12 9.34 -3.50
CA SER A 16 5.78 9.50 -2.93
C SER A 16 5.89 9.92 -1.46
N PHE A 17 5.56 11.19 -1.18
CA PHE A 17 5.53 11.73 0.20
C PHE A 17 4.42 11.14 1.08
N ASN A 18 3.32 10.71 0.46
CA ASN A 18 2.23 10.00 1.12
C ASN A 18 1.96 8.72 0.34
N PHE A 19 1.52 7.69 1.05
CA PHE A 19 1.08 6.47 0.38
C PHE A 19 -0.10 6.76 -0.56
N PRO A 20 -0.15 6.16 -1.76
CA PRO A 20 -1.28 6.29 -2.67
C PRO A 20 -2.59 5.80 -2.05
N ARG A 21 -3.74 6.16 -2.63
CA ARG A 21 -5.06 5.88 -1.99
C ARG A 21 -5.32 4.39 -1.76
N ASN A 22 -4.79 3.55 -2.65
CA ASN A 22 -4.87 2.10 -2.63
C ASN A 22 -3.63 1.48 -3.31
N ILE A 23 -3.59 0.15 -3.31
CA ILE A 23 -2.45 -0.59 -3.83
C ILE A 23 -2.37 -0.52 -5.36
N GLU A 24 -3.51 -0.44 -6.07
CA GLU A 24 -3.50 -0.35 -7.53
C GLU A 24 -2.89 0.97 -8.00
N GLU A 25 -3.20 2.07 -7.31
CA GLU A 25 -2.60 3.38 -7.59
C GLU A 25 -1.09 3.39 -7.26
N TYR A 26 -0.66 2.66 -6.23
CA TYR A 26 0.77 2.46 -5.95
C TYR A 26 1.50 1.79 -7.11
N VAL A 27 0.99 0.66 -7.58
CA VAL A 27 1.58 -0.07 -8.71
C VAL A 27 1.64 0.83 -9.96
N HIS A 28 0.58 1.57 -10.25
CA HIS A 28 0.56 2.50 -11.39
C HIS A 28 1.57 3.65 -11.26
N ARG A 29 1.81 4.17 -10.05
CA ARG A 29 2.79 5.25 -9.81
C ARG A 29 4.22 4.76 -9.94
N VAL A 30 4.58 3.65 -9.30
CA VAL A 30 5.94 3.12 -9.39
C VAL A 30 6.26 2.67 -10.82
N GLY A 31 5.26 2.19 -11.56
CA GLY A 31 5.38 1.85 -12.99
C GLY A 31 5.60 3.05 -13.93
N ARG A 32 5.67 4.29 -13.42
CA ARG A 32 6.06 5.46 -14.21
C ARG A 32 7.57 5.56 -14.42
N THR A 33 8.38 4.86 -13.62
CA THR A 33 9.84 4.80 -13.78
C THR A 33 10.31 3.46 -14.35
N GLY A 34 11.58 3.37 -14.77
CA GLY A 34 12.17 2.12 -15.25
C GLY A 34 11.60 1.61 -16.58
N SER A 35 11.19 2.52 -17.48
CA SER A 35 10.61 2.16 -18.78
C SER A 35 11.66 1.96 -19.87
N ALA A 36 11.31 1.18 -20.89
CA ALA A 36 12.11 0.94 -22.11
C ALA A 36 13.54 0.41 -21.87
N GLY A 37 13.69 -0.54 -20.93
CA GLY A 37 14.97 -1.19 -20.64
C GLY A 37 15.93 -0.37 -19.77
N ARG A 38 15.48 0.78 -19.24
CA ARG A 38 16.23 1.58 -18.28
C ARG A 38 15.83 1.21 -16.87
N THR A 39 16.75 1.34 -15.92
CA THR A 39 16.47 1.22 -14.49
C THR A 39 15.78 2.48 -13.99
N GLY A 40 14.97 2.33 -12.94
CA GLY A 40 14.29 3.43 -12.28
C GLY A 40 14.12 3.11 -10.80
N GLU A 41 14.03 4.15 -9.97
CA GLU A 41 13.89 4.00 -8.52
C GLU A 41 12.56 4.59 -8.05
N SER A 42 11.93 3.94 -7.07
CA SER A 42 10.79 4.53 -6.37
C SER A 42 10.96 4.45 -4.87
N ILE A 43 10.73 5.60 -4.23
CA ILE A 43 10.76 5.75 -2.78
C ILE A 43 9.35 6.20 -2.35
N THR A 44 8.75 5.46 -1.42
CA THR A 44 7.43 5.79 -0.88
C THR A 44 7.50 5.87 0.63
N LEU A 45 7.09 7.01 1.19
CA LEU A 45 6.96 7.16 2.63
C LEU A 45 5.66 6.49 3.09
N VAL A 46 5.78 5.62 4.09
CA VAL A 46 4.66 4.87 4.65
C VAL A 46 4.48 5.26 6.11
N THR A 47 3.24 5.47 6.53
CA THR A 47 2.90 5.94 7.87
C THR A 47 1.94 4.98 8.56
N ARG A 48 1.59 5.27 9.82
CA ARG A 48 0.61 4.46 10.58
C ARG A 48 -0.77 4.41 9.93
N ASN A 49 -1.14 5.44 9.18
CA ASN A 49 -2.43 5.48 8.49
C ASN A 49 -2.51 4.46 7.33
N ASP A 50 -1.36 3.94 6.91
CA ASP A 50 -1.22 3.04 5.77
C ASP A 50 -1.10 1.57 6.19
N TRP A 51 -1.19 1.27 7.50
CA TRP A 51 -1.11 -0.11 8.03
C TRP A 51 -2.03 -1.10 7.32
N LYS A 52 -3.19 -0.62 6.86
CA LYS A 52 -4.17 -1.44 6.13
C LYS A 52 -3.62 -2.09 4.86
N VAL A 53 -2.66 -1.45 4.19
CA VAL A 53 -2.08 -1.94 2.93
C VAL A 53 -0.82 -2.77 3.13
N GLY A 54 -0.29 -2.85 4.36
CA GLY A 54 1.01 -3.44 4.65
C GLY A 54 1.15 -4.86 4.11
N GLY A 55 0.15 -5.71 4.33
CA GLY A 55 0.18 -7.10 3.84
C GLY A 55 0.22 -7.22 2.32
N GLU A 56 -0.54 -6.38 1.61
CA GLU A 56 -0.54 -6.38 0.14
C GLU A 56 0.77 -5.81 -0.43
N LEU A 57 1.31 -4.76 0.20
CA LEU A 57 2.58 -4.15 -0.18
C LEU A 57 3.74 -5.13 -0.02
N ILE A 58 3.79 -5.88 1.09
CA ILE A 58 4.78 -6.96 1.30
C ILE A 58 4.72 -7.95 0.14
N GLY A 59 3.53 -8.45 -0.19
CA GLY A 59 3.37 -9.41 -1.28
C GLY A 59 3.78 -8.87 -2.65
N ILE A 60 3.68 -7.56 -2.88
CA ILE A 60 4.18 -6.92 -4.11
C ILE A 60 5.70 -6.87 -4.12
N LEU A 61 6.32 -6.43 -3.01
CA LEU A 61 7.77 -6.33 -2.90
C LEU A 61 8.43 -7.70 -3.06
N GLU A 62 7.89 -8.74 -2.42
CA GLU A 62 8.37 -10.11 -2.56
C GLU A 62 8.28 -10.62 -4.00
N ARG A 63 7.14 -10.43 -4.68
CA ARG A 63 6.96 -10.83 -6.09
C ARG A 63 7.89 -10.07 -7.03
N ALA A 64 8.25 -8.83 -6.68
CA ALA A 64 9.20 -8.01 -7.40
C ALA A 64 10.66 -8.28 -6.97
N ASN A 65 10.90 -9.27 -6.11
CA ASN A 65 12.21 -9.63 -5.56
C ASN A 65 12.93 -8.43 -4.93
N GLN A 66 12.18 -7.57 -4.26
CA GLN A 66 12.67 -6.42 -3.51
C GLN A 66 12.87 -6.78 -2.04
N GLU A 67 13.78 -6.09 -1.37
CA GLU A 67 13.91 -6.18 0.09
C GLU A 67 12.65 -5.61 0.76
N VAL A 68 12.15 -6.36 1.75
CA VAL A 68 10.99 -5.94 2.54
C VAL A 68 11.48 -5.39 3.87
N PRO A 69 11.25 -4.09 4.17
CA PRO A 69 11.68 -3.51 5.44
C PRO A 69 11.00 -4.21 6.63
N GLY A 70 11.78 -4.50 7.69
CA GLY A 70 11.26 -5.12 8.92
C GLY A 70 10.09 -4.34 9.54
N GLU A 71 10.16 -3.02 9.51
CA GLU A 71 9.07 -2.16 9.99
C GLU A 71 7.76 -2.38 9.22
N LEU A 72 7.80 -2.74 7.94
CA LEU A 72 6.59 -3.00 7.15
C LEU A 72 5.89 -4.30 7.61
N PHE A 73 6.65 -5.32 8.02
CA PHE A 73 6.09 -6.52 8.66
C PHE A 73 5.40 -6.17 9.98
N ASP A 74 6.04 -5.35 10.82
CA ASP A 74 5.44 -4.89 12.08
C ASP A 74 4.14 -4.12 11.83
N MET A 75 4.09 -3.29 10.78
CA MET A 75 2.88 -2.56 10.39
C MET A 75 1.76 -3.51 9.97
N ALA A 76 2.05 -4.51 9.14
CA ALA A 76 1.08 -5.49 8.68
C ALA A 76 0.55 -6.35 9.85
N GLU A 77 1.43 -6.78 10.74
CA GLU A 77 1.06 -7.56 11.92
C GLU A 77 0.19 -6.75 12.88
N ARG A 78 0.55 -5.49 13.16
CA ARG A 78 -0.28 -4.59 13.97
C ARG A 78 -1.67 -4.41 13.37
N TYR A 79 -1.78 -4.24 12.06
CA TYR A 79 -3.09 -4.13 11.41
C TYR A 79 -3.92 -5.40 11.57
N ARG A 80 -3.29 -6.57 11.39
CA ARG A 80 -3.94 -7.88 11.57
C ARG A 80 -4.49 -8.05 12.98
N GLN A 81 -3.72 -7.68 13.99
CA GLN A 81 -4.14 -7.74 15.39
C GLN A 81 -5.31 -6.79 15.69
N LEU A 82 -5.27 -5.56 15.16
CA LEU A 82 -6.37 -4.60 15.29
C LEU A 82 -7.67 -5.13 14.66
N LYS A 83 -7.58 -5.77 13.49
CA LYS A 83 -8.71 -6.42 12.81
C LYS A 83 -9.29 -7.54 13.67
N ILE A 84 -8.46 -8.46 14.17
CA ILE A 84 -8.89 -9.57 15.02
C ILE A 84 -9.61 -9.08 16.28
N LYS A 85 -9.04 -8.08 16.97
CA LYS A 85 -9.65 -7.50 18.17
C LYS A 85 -11.02 -6.88 17.85
N LYS A 86 -11.10 -6.09 16.78
CA LYS A 86 -12.35 -5.43 16.36
C LYS A 86 -13.43 -6.44 15.97
N ASP A 87 -13.06 -7.50 15.26
CA ASP A 87 -14.01 -8.54 14.86
C ASP A 87 -14.48 -9.34 16.07
N SER A 88 -13.57 -9.66 17.00
CA SER A 88 -13.92 -10.32 18.28
C SER A 88 -14.85 -9.48 19.13
N GLU A 89 -14.60 -8.16 19.24
CA GLU A 89 -15.49 -7.22 19.94
C GLU A 89 -16.87 -7.12 19.27
N ARG A 90 -16.94 -7.16 17.93
CA ARG A 90 -18.21 -7.18 17.20
C ARG A 90 -19.02 -8.43 17.52
N ASP A 91 -18.36 -9.58 17.60
CA ASP A 91 -19.03 -10.86 17.89
C ASP A 91 -19.47 -10.97 19.37
N LEU A 92 -18.86 -10.18 20.26
CA LEU A 92 -19.23 -10.07 21.67
C LEU A 92 -20.42 -9.14 21.93
N ILE A 93 -20.80 -8.27 20.98
CA ILE A 93 -21.97 -7.39 21.11
C ILE A 93 -23.18 -8.16 20.56
N PRO A 94 -24.11 -8.63 21.41
CA PRO A 94 -25.32 -9.28 20.93
C PRO A 94 -26.03 -8.28 20.01
N SER A 95 -26.45 -8.70 18.82
CA SER A 95 -27.27 -7.85 17.95
C SER A 95 -28.42 -7.34 18.79
N LYS A 96 -28.52 -6.02 19.01
CA LYS A 96 -29.74 -5.46 19.59
C LYS A 96 -30.87 -5.89 18.67
N GLY A 97 -31.66 -6.86 19.14
CA GLY A 97 -32.79 -7.39 18.39
C GLY A 97 -33.76 -6.25 18.07
N PRO A 98 -34.49 -6.34 16.95
CA PRO A 98 -35.44 -5.31 16.59
C PRO A 98 -36.54 -5.29 17.66
N TRP A 99 -36.64 -4.17 18.38
CA TRP A 99 -37.92 -3.72 18.89
C TRP A 99 -38.60 -2.95 17.76
#